data_AF-E3NDK7-F1
#
_entry.id   AF-E3NDK7-F1
#
_cell.length_a   1.000
_cell.length_b   1.000
_cell.length_c   1.000
_cell.angle_alpha   90.00
_cell.angle_beta   90.00
_cell.angle_gamma   90.00
#
_symmetry.space_group_name_H-M   'P 1'
#
loop_
_entity.id
_entity.type
_entity.pdbx_description
1 polymer ?
#
loop_
_entity_poly.entity_id
_entity_poly.type
_entity_poly.pdbx_seq_one_letter_code
_entity_poly.pdbx_strand_id
1 'polypeptide(L)'
;MRVLPSILILSSILLPIGADFRPCPYMTPECRPKMLELRSLLTFDSNSTYPPVPDMYNLTKSLCQEAEHCLAHCWALEDYGKACESLGTRVHKFETECVKYALSMVYDYNPHKPECSEKYDFFTTDPLLKKKVFAEGKECFLNPFYSNPCEQELRSKYDSLMSLYLTPSEDGKYNSPYDKFQKFQCEVLLQKLDSAIADMNSKNSINATKLVEMAQRSQNCIDNTCLIKPKKTEKIGKVFNITLF
;
A
#
# COMPACT_ATOMS: atom_id res chain seq x y z
N MET A 1 -44.75 -21.27 47.25
CA MET A 1 -44.69 -20.29 46.14
C MET A 1 -43.54 -19.33 46.40
N ARG A 2 -42.42 -19.49 45.69
CA ARG A 2 -41.31 -18.51 45.69
C ARG A 2 -41.00 -18.23 44.22
N VAL A 3 -41.35 -17.02 43.79
CA VAL A 3 -40.99 -16.48 42.48
C VAL A 3 -39.58 -15.91 42.62
N LEU A 4 -38.62 -16.47 41.90
CA LEU A 4 -37.28 -15.90 41.72
C LEU A 4 -37.29 -15.11 40.41
N PRO A 5 -36.72 -13.89 40.36
CA PRO A 5 -36.71 -13.08 39.15
C PRO A 5 -35.68 -13.62 38.16
N SER A 6 -36.13 -13.83 36.92
CA SER A 6 -35.30 -14.13 35.76
C SER A 6 -34.36 -12.96 35.49
N ILE A 7 -33.07 -13.15 35.75
CA ILE A 7 -32.02 -12.26 35.25
C ILE A 7 -31.78 -12.65 33.79
N LEU A 8 -32.34 -11.84 32.89
CA LEU A 8 -32.00 -11.83 31.46
C LEU A 8 -30.56 -11.33 31.31
N ILE A 9 -29.60 -12.25 31.19
CA ILE A 9 -28.26 -11.94 30.69
C ILE A 9 -28.38 -11.80 29.17
N LEU A 10 -28.64 -10.57 28.72
CA LEU A 10 -28.64 -10.21 27.31
C LEU A 10 -27.19 -10.10 26.82
N SER A 11 -26.81 -11.06 25.98
CA SER A 11 -26.09 -10.83 24.72
C SER A 11 -24.65 -10.28 24.83
N SER A 12 -23.71 -11.14 25.22
CA SER A 12 -22.34 -11.08 24.69
C SER A 12 -22.31 -11.85 23.38
N ILE A 13 -22.74 -11.22 22.28
CA ILE A 13 -22.48 -11.74 20.93
C ILE A 13 -20.96 -11.62 20.72
N LEU A 14 -20.27 -12.72 20.97
CA LEU A 14 -18.93 -12.97 20.48
C LEU A 14 -19.02 -13.09 18.95
N LEU A 15 -18.79 -11.97 18.24
CA LEU A 15 -18.44 -12.01 16.82
C LEU A 15 -16.96 -12.43 16.71
N PRO A 16 -16.64 -13.52 15.97
CA PRO A 16 -15.29 -14.06 15.90
C PRO A 16 -14.46 -13.41 14.76
N ILE A 17 -13.14 -13.37 14.98
CA ILE A 17 -12.07 -13.17 14.00
C ILE A 17 -11.96 -11.74 13.41
N GLY A 18 -11.52 -10.84 14.28
CA GLY A 18 -10.83 -9.59 13.95
C GLY A 18 -9.68 -9.43 14.93
N ALA A 19 -8.63 -8.69 14.59
CA ALA A 19 -7.43 -8.49 15.42
C ALA A 19 -7.74 -8.57 16.93
N ASP A 20 -7.10 -9.50 17.64
CA ASP A 20 -7.40 -9.79 19.04
C ASP A 20 -6.84 -8.68 19.93
N PHE A 21 -7.56 -7.55 19.98
CA PHE A 21 -7.20 -6.42 20.81
C PHE A 21 -7.48 -6.77 22.27
N ARG A 22 -6.41 -6.79 23.08
CA ARG A 22 -6.55 -7.02 24.52
C ARG A 22 -7.50 -5.98 25.16
N PRO A 23 -8.32 -6.37 26.15
CA PRO A 23 -9.18 -5.43 26.83
C PRO A 23 -8.38 -4.43 27.68
N CYS A 24 -8.83 -3.18 27.78
CA CYS A 24 -8.32 -2.25 28.77
C CYS A 24 -9.31 -2.08 29.94
N PRO A 25 -8.93 -2.47 31.17
CA PRO A 25 -9.83 -2.40 32.33
C PRO A 25 -10.11 -0.97 32.82
N TYR A 26 -9.19 -0.02 32.59
CA TYR A 26 -9.26 1.34 33.13
C TYR A 26 -9.45 2.42 32.06
N MET A 27 -10.36 2.17 31.11
CA MET A 27 -10.67 3.13 30.05
C MET A 27 -11.72 4.16 30.51
N THR A 28 -11.43 5.45 30.29
CA THR A 28 -12.36 6.54 30.62
C THR A 28 -13.65 6.44 29.80
N PRO A 29 -14.78 7.00 30.28
CA PRO A 29 -16.02 7.06 29.52
C PRO A 29 -15.89 7.76 28.16
N GLU A 30 -14.99 8.75 28.06
CA GLU A 30 -14.69 9.47 26.82
C GLU A 30 -13.93 8.60 25.81
N CYS A 31 -12.94 7.83 26.27
CA CYS A 31 -12.12 6.98 25.40
C CYS A 31 -12.86 5.74 24.91
N ARG A 32 -13.84 5.25 25.67
CA ARG A 32 -14.59 4.03 25.35
C ARG A 32 -15.22 4.02 23.96
N PRO A 33 -16.04 5.01 23.56
CA PRO A 33 -16.63 5.02 22.23
C PRO A 33 -15.56 5.13 21.13
N LYS A 34 -14.53 5.97 21.31
CA LYS A 34 -13.42 6.12 20.35
C LYS A 34 -12.70 4.79 20.09
N MET A 35 -12.38 4.03 21.14
CA MET A 35 -11.66 2.76 21.00
C MET A 35 -12.54 1.64 20.44
N LEU A 36 -13.85 1.64 20.72
CA LEU A 36 -14.79 0.72 20.08
C LEU A 36 -14.89 0.98 18.58
N GLU A 37 -14.98 2.24 18.17
CA GLU A 37 -15.00 2.64 16.76
C GLU A 37 -13.68 2.29 16.07
N LEU A 38 -12.54 2.64 16.70
CA LEU A 38 -11.22 2.30 16.18
C LEU A 38 -11.06 0.78 15.98
N ARG A 39 -11.47 -0.02 16.96
CA ARG A 39 -11.46 -1.48 16.87
C ARG A 39 -12.27 -1.97 15.67
N SER A 40 -13.47 -1.41 15.48
CA SER A 40 -14.35 -1.78 14.37
C SER A 40 -13.70 -1.45 13.03
N LEU A 41 -13.14 -0.25 12.89
CA LEU A 41 -12.49 0.20 11.65
C LEU A 41 -11.24 -0.61 11.32
N LEU A 42 -10.37 -0.86 12.30
CA LEU A 42 -9.17 -1.68 12.11
C LEU A 42 -9.51 -3.13 11.77
N THR A 43 -10.56 -3.68 12.39
CA THR A 43 -11.06 -5.03 12.08
C THR A 43 -11.61 -5.09 10.65
N PHE A 44 -12.43 -4.11 10.27
CA PHE A 44 -12.98 -4.00 8.93
C PHE A 44 -11.87 -3.89 7.88
N ASP A 45 -10.89 -3.01 8.08
CA ASP A 45 -9.74 -2.86 7.19
C ASP A 45 -8.93 -4.17 7.06
N SER A 46 -8.68 -4.87 8.18
CA SER A 46 -7.91 -6.11 8.17
C SER A 46 -8.57 -7.25 7.39
N ASN A 47 -9.90 -7.25 7.33
CA ASN A 47 -10.70 -8.27 6.65
C ASN A 47 -11.14 -7.84 5.24
N SER A 48 -10.87 -6.59 4.84
CA SER A 48 -11.28 -6.04 3.55
C SER A 48 -10.37 -6.50 2.42
N THR A 49 -10.96 -6.81 1.27
CA THR A 49 -10.21 -7.02 0.01
C THR A 49 -9.77 -5.71 -0.65
N TYR A 50 -10.35 -4.59 -0.23
CA TYR A 50 -10.13 -3.26 -0.78
C TYR A 50 -9.48 -2.32 0.25
N PRO A 51 -8.60 -1.41 -0.19
CA PRO A 51 -8.07 -0.38 0.68
C PRO A 51 -9.18 0.56 1.17
N PRO A 52 -8.97 1.24 2.31
CA PRO A 52 -9.92 2.19 2.86
C PRO A 52 -10.14 3.38 1.92
N VAL A 53 -11.37 3.89 1.87
CA VAL A 53 -11.65 5.19 1.24
C VAL A 53 -11.06 6.33 2.08
N PRO A 54 -10.79 7.52 1.50
CA PRO A 54 -10.11 8.62 2.17
C PRO A 54 -10.70 9.00 3.52
N ASP A 55 -12.02 9.17 3.61
CA ASP A 55 -12.69 9.57 4.86
C ASP A 55 -12.50 8.52 5.96
N MET A 56 -12.62 7.23 5.61
CA MET A 56 -12.42 6.14 6.54
C MET A 56 -10.95 6.05 6.98
N TYR A 57 -10.00 6.23 6.07
CA TYR A 57 -8.57 6.25 6.38
C TYR A 57 -8.24 7.40 7.34
N ASN A 58 -8.71 8.62 7.05
CA ASN A 58 -8.44 9.81 7.85
C ASN A 58 -9.07 9.71 9.24
N LEU A 59 -10.31 9.22 9.34
CA LEU A 59 -10.97 8.96 10.61
C LEU A 59 -10.19 7.92 11.43
N THR A 60 -9.81 6.80 10.82
CA THR A 60 -9.05 5.75 11.51
C THR A 60 -7.69 6.28 11.96
N LYS A 61 -7.00 7.08 11.13
CA LYS A 61 -5.73 7.72 11.47
C LYS A 61 -5.87 8.67 12.67
N SER A 62 -6.93 9.47 12.70
CA SER A 62 -7.22 10.36 13.84
C SER A 62 -7.49 9.57 15.13
N LEU A 63 -8.28 8.49 15.04
CA LEU A 63 -8.54 7.62 16.18
C LEU A 63 -7.28 6.88 16.67
N CYS A 64 -6.37 6.53 15.75
CA CYS A 64 -5.07 5.97 16.11
C CYS A 64 -4.21 6.93 16.94
N GLN A 65 -4.26 8.24 16.65
CA GLN A 65 -3.58 9.25 17.47
C GLN A 65 -4.20 9.36 18.86
N GLU A 66 -5.53 9.32 18.93
CA GLU A 66 -6.27 9.31 20.21
C GLU A 66 -5.98 8.05 21.05
N ALA A 67 -5.70 6.92 20.41
CA ALA A 67 -5.37 5.67 21.08
C ALA A 67 -4.11 5.77 21.94
N GLU A 68 -3.11 6.56 21.53
CA GLU A 68 -1.89 6.79 22.32
C GLU A 68 -2.22 7.39 23.70
N HIS A 69 -3.15 8.34 23.74
CA HIS A 69 -3.64 8.94 24.98
C HIS A 69 -4.58 7.98 25.73
N CYS A 70 -5.59 7.46 25.04
CA CYS A 70 -6.64 6.63 25.63
C CYS A 70 -6.16 5.29 26.19
N LEU A 71 -5.02 4.79 25.69
CA LEU A 71 -4.44 3.51 26.07
C LEU A 71 -3.09 3.63 26.78
N ALA A 72 -2.65 4.84 27.17
CA ALA A 72 -1.32 5.08 27.75
C ALA A 72 -0.97 4.15 28.93
N HIS A 73 -1.97 3.70 29.69
CA HIS A 73 -1.82 2.78 30.83
C HIS A 73 -2.41 1.38 30.59
N CYS A 74 -2.69 1.03 29.32
CA CYS A 74 -3.32 -0.21 28.92
C CYS A 74 -2.34 -1.09 28.14
N TRP A 75 -2.31 -2.40 28.41
CA TRP A 75 -1.56 -3.34 27.58
C TRP A 75 -2.07 -3.43 26.13
N ALA A 76 -3.31 -3.03 25.91
CA ALA A 76 -3.92 -2.93 24.59
C ALA A 76 -3.19 -1.94 23.66
N LEU A 77 -2.47 -0.96 24.21
CA LEU A 77 -1.78 0.07 23.42
C LEU A 77 -0.85 -0.53 22.35
N GLU A 78 -0.16 -1.62 22.68
CA GLU A 78 0.74 -2.29 21.74
C GLU A 78 -0.02 -2.88 20.54
N ASP A 79 -1.20 -3.49 20.77
CA ASP A 79 -1.99 -4.14 19.73
C ASP A 79 -2.57 -3.08 18.78
N TYR A 80 -3.15 -2.01 19.34
CA TYR A 80 -3.64 -0.86 18.57
C TYR A 80 -2.49 -0.15 17.85
N GLY A 81 -1.36 0.06 18.52
CA GLY A 81 -0.17 0.68 17.94
C GLY A 81 0.30 -0.05 16.69
N LYS A 82 0.49 -1.38 16.76
CA LYS A 82 0.87 -2.20 15.59
C LYS A 82 -0.16 -2.13 14.46
N ALA A 83 -1.45 -2.21 14.80
CA ALA A 83 -2.52 -2.15 13.81
C ALA A 83 -2.54 -0.77 13.11
N CYS A 84 -2.44 0.31 13.88
CA CYS A 84 -2.37 1.69 13.41
C CYS A 84 -1.13 1.97 12.56
N GLU A 85 0.04 1.47 12.96
CA GLU A 85 1.27 1.55 12.16
C GLU A 85 1.13 0.83 10.82
N SER A 86 0.38 -0.27 10.78
CA SER A 86 0.15 -1.03 9.55
C SER A 86 -0.94 -0.44 8.65
N LEU A 87 -1.79 0.48 9.13
CA LEU A 87 -3.00 0.92 8.43
C LEU A 87 -2.73 1.43 7.01
N GLY A 88 -1.76 2.34 6.85
CA GLY A 88 -1.44 2.91 5.54
C GLY A 88 -0.61 1.97 4.64
N THR A 89 0.03 0.95 5.21
CA THR A 89 0.96 0.05 4.51
C THR A 89 0.44 -1.36 4.30
N ARG A 90 -0.71 -1.70 4.89
CA ARG A 90 -1.41 -2.95 4.63
C ARG A 90 -1.71 -3.05 3.14
N VAL A 91 -1.32 -4.18 2.55
CA VAL A 91 -1.56 -4.49 1.14
C VAL A 91 -2.85 -5.28 1.03
N HIS A 92 -3.81 -4.75 0.29
CA HIS A 92 -5.10 -5.38 0.07
C HIS A 92 -5.08 -6.19 -1.23
N LYS A 93 -5.94 -7.20 -1.34
CA LYS A 93 -6.00 -8.10 -2.51
C LYS A 93 -6.19 -7.33 -3.81
N PHE A 94 -7.12 -6.38 -3.82
CA PHE A 94 -7.39 -5.49 -4.96
C PHE A 94 -6.13 -4.74 -5.43
N GLU A 95 -5.30 -4.26 -4.51
CA GLU A 95 -4.09 -3.51 -4.87
C GLU A 95 -3.06 -4.40 -5.56
N THR A 96 -2.92 -5.65 -5.09
CA THR A 96 -2.00 -6.62 -5.70
C THR A 96 -2.49 -7.04 -7.08
N GLU A 97 -3.78 -7.33 -7.23
CA GLU A 97 -4.35 -7.86 -8.47
C GLU A 97 -4.57 -6.79 -9.54
N CYS A 98 -4.95 -5.57 -9.14
CA CYS A 98 -5.36 -4.53 -10.07
C CYS A 98 -4.37 -3.37 -10.15
N VAL A 99 -3.96 -2.79 -9.03
CA VAL A 99 -3.09 -1.61 -9.02
C VAL A 99 -1.66 -1.96 -9.46
N LYS A 100 -1.06 -3.01 -8.89
CA LYS A 100 0.28 -3.47 -9.28
C LYS A 100 0.30 -4.02 -10.71
N TYR A 101 -0.78 -4.67 -11.13
CA TYR A 101 -0.93 -5.11 -12.52
C TYR A 101 -0.98 -3.92 -13.48
N ALA A 102 -1.78 -2.88 -13.19
CA ALA A 102 -1.80 -1.64 -13.98
C ALA A 102 -0.40 -1.05 -14.13
N LEU A 103 0.33 -0.92 -13.01
CA LEU A 103 1.72 -0.44 -13.00
C LEU A 103 2.62 -1.28 -13.91
N SER A 104 2.55 -2.61 -13.80
CA SER A 104 3.32 -3.52 -14.66
C SER A 104 3.02 -3.32 -16.14
N MET A 105 1.74 -3.11 -16.49
CA MET A 105 1.33 -2.93 -17.88
C MET A 105 1.73 -1.57 -18.45
N VAL A 106 1.63 -0.48 -17.68
CA VAL A 106 2.09 0.84 -18.15
C VAL A 106 3.62 0.90 -18.29
N TYR A 107 4.35 0.04 -17.57
CA TYR A 107 5.79 -0.11 -17.75
C TYR A 107 6.14 -0.81 -19.07
N ASP A 108 5.44 -1.90 -19.40
CA ASP A 108 5.77 -2.80 -20.51
C ASP A 108 5.49 -2.25 -21.92
N TYR A 109 5.25 -0.94 -22.05
CA TYR A 109 4.74 -0.28 -23.24
C TYR A 109 3.32 -0.76 -23.57
N ASN A 110 2.37 0.17 -23.70
CA ASN A 110 1.02 -0.17 -24.14
C ASN A 110 0.99 -0.20 -25.68
N PRO A 111 0.94 -1.37 -26.33
CA PRO A 111 0.97 -1.46 -27.79
C PRO A 111 -0.23 -0.78 -28.47
N HIS A 112 -1.31 -0.52 -27.73
CA HIS A 112 -2.49 0.18 -28.24
C HIS A 112 -2.40 1.71 -28.11
N LYS A 113 -1.48 2.24 -27.29
CA LYS A 113 -1.25 3.69 -27.10
C LYS A 113 0.23 4.00 -26.78
N PRO A 114 1.14 3.93 -27.77
CA PRO A 114 2.56 4.27 -27.60
C PRO A 114 2.80 5.62 -26.89
N GLU A 115 1.96 6.60 -27.21
CA GLU A 115 2.00 7.96 -26.68
C GLU A 115 1.91 8.00 -25.14
N CYS A 116 1.24 7.01 -24.52
CA CYS A 116 1.06 6.98 -23.07
C CYS A 116 2.37 6.77 -22.31
N SER A 117 3.18 5.81 -22.75
CA SER A 117 4.47 5.50 -22.12
C SER A 117 5.55 6.54 -22.44
N GLU A 118 5.42 7.24 -23.56
CA GLU A 118 6.35 8.31 -23.95
C GLU A 118 6.06 9.64 -23.25
N LYS A 119 4.77 9.93 -22.98
CA LYS A 119 4.33 11.21 -22.40
C LYS A 119 4.35 11.24 -20.87
N TYR A 120 4.10 10.11 -20.21
CA TYR A 120 3.85 10.07 -18.77
C TYR A 120 4.77 9.09 -18.04
N ASP A 121 5.61 9.62 -17.15
CA ASP A 121 6.46 8.81 -16.28
C ASP A 121 5.72 8.37 -15.01
N PHE A 122 4.98 7.26 -15.08
CA PHE A 122 4.25 6.69 -13.94
C PHE A 122 5.13 6.15 -12.82
N PHE A 123 6.46 6.18 -12.94
CA PHE A 123 7.39 5.71 -11.91
C PHE A 123 8.30 6.82 -11.38
N THR A 124 7.96 8.08 -11.68
CA THR A 124 8.66 9.23 -11.08
C THR A 124 8.58 9.19 -9.56
N THR A 125 9.69 9.54 -8.90
CA THR A 125 9.78 9.68 -7.44
C THR A 125 9.47 11.10 -6.96
N ASP A 126 9.42 12.08 -7.87
CA ASP A 126 9.05 13.46 -7.55
C ASP A 126 7.55 13.54 -7.20
N PRO A 127 7.17 13.98 -5.97
CA PRO A 127 5.77 14.02 -5.56
C PRO A 127 4.88 14.94 -6.40
N LEU A 128 5.39 16.09 -6.85
CA LEU A 128 4.64 17.05 -7.66
C LEU A 128 4.41 16.51 -9.06
N LEU A 129 5.45 15.96 -9.67
CA LEU A 129 5.33 15.33 -10.99
C LEU A 129 4.44 14.09 -10.93
N LYS A 130 4.54 13.29 -9.85
CA LYS A 130 3.69 12.11 -9.65
C LYS A 130 2.21 12.48 -9.64
N LYS A 131 1.81 13.50 -8.88
CA LYS A 131 0.42 14.00 -8.88
C LYS A 131 -0.03 14.39 -10.29
N LYS A 132 0.79 15.16 -11.02
CA LYS A 132 0.49 15.60 -12.39
C LYS A 132 0.34 14.42 -13.36
N VAL A 133 1.28 13.49 -13.33
CA VAL A 133 1.31 12.31 -14.20
C VAL A 133 0.06 11.45 -14.02
N PHE A 134 -0.35 11.17 -12.79
CA PHE A 134 -1.54 10.35 -12.56
C PHE A 134 -2.83 11.12 -12.86
N ALA A 135 -2.87 12.44 -12.66
CA ALA A 135 -4.03 13.24 -13.07
C ALA A 135 -4.19 13.29 -14.60
N GLU A 136 -3.14 13.68 -15.33
CA GLU A 136 -3.18 13.86 -16.79
C GLU A 136 -3.10 12.54 -17.56
N GLY A 137 -2.48 11.52 -16.96
CA GLY A 137 -2.28 10.19 -17.51
C GLY A 137 -3.34 9.17 -17.06
N LYS A 138 -4.42 9.60 -16.38
CA LYS A 138 -5.48 8.72 -15.86
C LYS A 138 -5.94 7.67 -16.88
N GLU A 139 -6.31 8.11 -18.09
CA GLU A 139 -6.76 7.18 -19.13
C GLU A 139 -5.65 6.24 -19.60
N CYS A 140 -4.39 6.66 -19.61
CA CYS A 140 -3.27 5.77 -19.92
C CYS A 140 -3.09 4.67 -18.86
N PHE A 141 -3.29 5.00 -17.58
CA PHE A 141 -3.21 4.04 -16.49
C PHE A 141 -4.41 3.07 -16.45
N LEU A 142 -5.60 3.54 -16.85
CA LEU A 142 -6.84 2.75 -16.85
C LEU A 142 -7.07 1.94 -18.13
N ASN A 143 -6.34 2.21 -19.21
CA ASN A 143 -6.51 1.54 -20.51
C ASN A 143 -5.80 0.18 -20.71
N PRO A 144 -4.89 -0.34 -19.86
CA PRO A 144 -4.25 -1.64 -20.12
C PRO A 144 -5.16 -2.87 -20.02
N PHE A 145 -6.45 -2.69 -19.76
CA PHE A 145 -7.35 -3.74 -19.32
C PHE A 145 -8.41 -4.09 -20.37
N TYR A 146 -8.04 -4.46 -21.59
CA TYR A 146 -9.05 -5.10 -22.45
C TYR A 146 -9.45 -6.45 -21.81
N SER A 147 -10.68 -6.54 -21.29
CA SER A 147 -11.31 -7.75 -20.74
C SER A 147 -10.76 -8.27 -19.40
N ASN A 148 -10.26 -7.39 -18.52
CA ASN A 148 -9.83 -7.77 -17.16
C ASN A 148 -10.86 -7.27 -16.11
N PRO A 149 -11.30 -8.11 -15.15
CA PRO A 149 -12.20 -7.70 -14.06
C PRO A 149 -11.77 -6.44 -13.30
N CYS A 150 -10.46 -6.17 -13.24
CA CYS A 150 -9.90 -4.99 -12.62
C CYS A 150 -10.25 -3.68 -13.32
N GLU A 151 -10.60 -3.67 -14.61
CA GLU A 151 -10.85 -2.44 -15.37
C GLU A 151 -11.95 -1.59 -14.72
N GLN A 152 -13.12 -2.20 -14.55
CA GLN A 152 -14.30 -1.51 -14.05
C GLN A 152 -14.11 -1.09 -12.60
N GLU A 153 -13.55 -1.98 -11.78
CA GLU A 153 -13.31 -1.70 -10.35
C GLU A 153 -12.29 -0.59 -10.17
N LEU A 154 -11.15 -0.64 -10.85
CA LEU A 154 -10.11 0.38 -10.77
C LEU A 154 -10.60 1.71 -11.30
N ARG A 155 -11.32 1.73 -12.42
CA ARG A 155 -11.92 2.96 -12.97
C ARG A 155 -12.89 3.60 -11.97
N SER A 156 -13.74 2.80 -11.32
CA SER A 156 -14.73 3.31 -10.34
C SER A 156 -14.09 3.86 -9.06
N LYS A 157 -12.89 3.39 -8.70
CA LYS A 157 -12.19 3.76 -7.44
C LYS A 157 -11.00 4.68 -7.65
N TYR A 158 -10.62 4.96 -8.89
CA TYR A 158 -9.36 5.60 -9.25
C TYR A 158 -9.09 6.88 -8.47
N ASP A 159 -10.03 7.84 -8.51
CA ASP A 159 -9.82 9.16 -7.91
C ASP A 159 -9.67 9.06 -6.38
N SER A 160 -10.48 8.21 -5.76
CA SER A 160 -10.40 7.91 -4.33
C SER A 160 -9.04 7.31 -3.95
N LEU A 161 -8.56 6.33 -4.70
CA LEU A 161 -7.26 5.69 -4.44
C LEU A 161 -6.09 6.64 -4.66
N MET A 162 -6.09 7.34 -5.79
CA MET A 162 -5.03 8.27 -6.15
C MET A 162 -4.95 9.44 -5.18
N SER A 163 -6.07 9.90 -4.60
CA SER A 163 -6.03 10.94 -3.56
C SER A 163 -5.19 10.53 -2.34
N LEU A 164 -5.19 9.24 -1.98
CA LEU A 164 -4.39 8.68 -0.90
C LEU A 164 -2.96 8.35 -1.34
N TYR A 165 -2.81 7.67 -2.48
CA TYR A 165 -1.51 7.19 -2.96
C TYR A 165 -0.57 8.29 -3.45
N LEU A 166 -1.11 9.47 -3.78
CA LEU A 166 -0.34 10.58 -4.32
C LEU A 166 -0.12 11.70 -3.30
N THR A 167 -0.56 11.52 -2.05
CA THR A 167 -0.43 12.51 -0.99
C THR A 167 0.60 12.04 0.04
N PRO A 168 1.81 12.62 0.08
CA PRO A 168 2.82 12.28 1.08
C PRO A 168 2.32 12.52 2.51
N SER A 169 2.83 11.74 3.47
CA SER A 169 2.57 11.99 4.89
C SER A 169 3.39 13.18 5.38
N GLU A 170 2.80 14.00 6.26
CA GLU A 170 3.46 15.15 6.89
C GLU A 170 4.23 14.77 8.18
N ASP A 171 3.94 13.60 8.75
CA ASP A 171 4.48 13.15 10.05
C ASP A 171 5.90 12.54 9.95
N GLY A 172 6.50 12.50 8.76
CA GLY A 172 7.81 11.92 8.51
C GLY A 172 7.89 10.40 8.75
N LYS A 173 6.75 9.74 9.03
CA LYS A 173 6.67 8.28 9.19
C LYS A 173 6.44 7.64 7.82
N TYR A 174 7.18 6.57 7.55
CA TYR A 174 7.05 5.78 6.31
C TYR A 174 5.98 4.71 6.44
N ASN A 175 4.75 5.12 6.75
CA ASN A 175 3.64 4.20 6.97
C ASN A 175 2.32 4.65 6.34
N SER A 176 2.38 5.49 5.32
CA SER A 176 1.21 6.01 4.61
C SER A 176 0.85 5.21 3.36
N PRO A 177 -0.38 5.38 2.82
CA PRO A 177 -0.75 4.87 1.51
C PRO A 177 0.18 5.34 0.38
N TYR A 178 0.73 6.55 0.48
CA TYR A 178 1.73 7.07 -0.45
C TYR A 178 3.00 6.22 -0.45
N ASP A 179 3.53 5.91 0.74
CA ASP A 179 4.74 5.09 0.87
C ASP A 179 4.51 3.69 0.32
N LYS A 180 3.34 3.10 0.62
CA LYS A 180 2.92 1.80 0.07
C LYS A 180 2.86 1.82 -1.45
N PHE A 181 2.26 2.86 -2.02
CA PHE A 181 2.15 2.98 -3.47
C PHE A 181 3.52 3.15 -4.13
N GLN A 182 4.40 3.95 -3.54
CA GLN A 182 5.79 4.08 -4.01
C GLN A 182 6.53 2.74 -3.96
N LYS A 183 6.33 1.94 -2.89
CA LYS A 183 6.85 0.58 -2.82
C LYS A 183 6.35 -0.27 -4.00
N PHE A 184 5.07 -0.21 -4.36
CA PHE A 184 4.55 -0.94 -5.52
C PHE A 184 5.23 -0.52 -6.83
N GLN A 185 5.43 0.79 -7.05
CA GLN A 185 6.14 1.29 -8.22
C GLN A 185 7.56 0.68 -8.29
N CYS A 186 8.30 0.69 -7.18
CA CYS A 186 9.65 0.15 -7.14
C CYS A 186 9.70 -1.38 -7.29
N GLU A 187 8.76 -2.12 -6.68
CA GLU A 187 8.67 -3.57 -6.83
C GLU A 187 8.43 -3.98 -8.28
N VAL A 188 7.61 -3.23 -9.02
CA VAL A 188 7.42 -3.45 -10.46
C VAL A 188 8.73 -3.18 -11.22
N LEU A 189 9.43 -2.07 -10.96
CA LEU A 189 10.73 -1.81 -11.62
C LEU A 189 11.73 -2.95 -11.38
N LEU A 190 11.82 -3.45 -10.14
CA LEU A 190 12.71 -4.55 -9.78
C LEU A 190 12.33 -5.86 -10.46
N GLN A 191 11.03 -6.18 -10.53
CA GLN A 191 10.56 -7.36 -11.26
C GLN A 191 10.94 -7.29 -12.74
N LYS A 192 10.81 -6.12 -13.36
CA LYS A 192 11.16 -5.92 -14.77
C LYS A 192 12.65 -6.03 -15.02
N LEU A 193 13.46 -5.49 -14.11
CA LEU A 193 14.91 -5.67 -14.14
C LEU A 193 15.29 -7.15 -14.03
N ASP A 194 14.71 -7.88 -13.06
CA ASP A 194 14.96 -9.32 -12.86
C ASP A 194 14.57 -10.12 -14.11
N SER A 195 13.42 -9.81 -14.74
CA SER A 195 12.98 -10.43 -16.01
C SER A 195 13.95 -10.12 -17.15
N ALA A 196 14.43 -8.88 -17.28
CA ALA A 196 15.39 -8.51 -18.33
C ALA A 196 16.74 -9.25 -18.17
N ILE A 197 17.22 -9.41 -16.94
CA ILE A 197 18.43 -10.19 -16.63
C ILE A 197 18.23 -11.66 -17.03
N ALA A 198 17.09 -12.26 -16.68
CA ALA A 198 16.79 -13.64 -17.03
C ALA A 198 16.71 -13.85 -18.56
N ASP A 199 16.05 -12.93 -19.26
CA ASP A 199 15.95 -12.93 -20.72
C ASP A 199 17.32 -12.85 -21.39
N MET A 200 18.20 -11.96 -20.90
CA MET A 200 19.56 -11.84 -21.42
C MET A 200 20.37 -13.13 -21.25
N ASN A 201 20.30 -13.74 -20.06
CA ASN A 201 21.01 -14.99 -19.77
C ASN A 201 20.52 -16.15 -20.66
N SER A 202 19.26 -16.13 -21.07
CA SER A 202 18.70 -17.17 -21.95
C SER A 202 19.00 -16.94 -23.45
N LYS A 203 19.07 -15.68 -23.90
CA LYS A 203 19.19 -15.32 -25.32
C LYS A 203 20.61 -15.07 -25.80
N ASN A 204 21.62 -15.05 -24.90
CA ASN A 204 23.01 -14.67 -25.20
C ASN A 204 23.15 -13.32 -25.94
N SER A 205 22.16 -12.44 -25.84
CA SER A 205 22.14 -11.12 -26.47
C SER A 205 22.27 -10.05 -25.40
N ILE A 206 23.30 -9.21 -25.49
CA ILE A 206 23.56 -8.17 -24.50
C ILE A 206 23.07 -6.83 -25.05
N ASN A 207 21.99 -6.29 -24.45
CA ASN A 207 21.70 -4.86 -24.51
C ASN A 207 22.06 -4.23 -23.16
N ALA A 208 23.37 -4.07 -22.93
CA ALA A 208 23.92 -3.61 -21.66
C ALA A 208 23.40 -2.21 -21.28
N THR A 209 23.25 -1.32 -22.25
CA THR A 209 22.77 0.05 -22.03
C THR A 209 21.37 0.05 -21.42
N LYS A 210 20.42 -0.70 -22.01
CA LYS A 210 19.06 -0.81 -21.48
C LYS A 210 19.05 -1.41 -20.07
N LEU A 211 19.91 -2.40 -19.81
CA LEU A 211 19.99 -3.02 -18.49
C LEU A 211 20.51 -2.04 -17.42
N VAL A 212 21.54 -1.24 -17.76
CA VAL A 212 22.08 -0.21 -16.86
C VAL A 212 21.02 0.84 -16.53
N GLU A 213 20.27 1.31 -17.54
CA GLU A 213 19.17 2.27 -17.33
C GLU A 213 18.08 1.72 -16.40
N MET A 214 17.64 0.47 -16.63
CA MET A 214 16.66 -0.20 -15.77
C MET A 214 17.18 -0.38 -14.33
N ALA A 215 18.46 -0.72 -14.19
CA ALA A 215 19.10 -0.90 -12.89
C ALA A 215 19.22 0.43 -12.13
N GLN A 216 19.64 1.50 -12.80
CA GLN A 216 19.75 2.83 -12.22
C GLN A 216 18.37 3.36 -11.80
N ARG A 217 17.35 3.16 -12.62
CA ARG A 217 15.97 3.56 -12.29
C ARG A 217 15.42 2.79 -11.09
N SER A 218 15.70 1.49 -11.03
CA SER A 218 15.31 0.64 -9.89
C SER A 218 16.03 1.06 -8.60
N GLN A 219 17.32 1.35 -8.69
CA GLN A 219 18.13 1.81 -7.57
C GLN A 219 17.63 3.17 -7.05
N ASN A 220 17.40 4.14 -7.94
CA ASN A 220 16.85 5.43 -7.57
C ASN A 220 15.47 5.29 -6.90
N CYS A 221 14.64 4.33 -7.32
CA CYS A 221 13.37 4.07 -6.67
C CYS A 221 13.56 3.54 -5.24
N ILE A 222 14.48 2.58 -5.05
CA ILE A 222 14.82 2.02 -3.73
C ILE A 222 15.36 3.12 -2.81
N ASP A 223 16.30 3.93 -3.28
CA ASP A 223 16.94 4.97 -2.48
C ASP A 223 15.95 6.02 -1.97
N ASN A 224 14.85 6.22 -2.70
CA ASN A 224 13.78 7.15 -2.36
C ASN A 224 12.58 6.48 -1.65
N THR A 225 12.61 5.17 -1.34
CA THR A 225 11.53 4.49 -0.61
C THR A 225 12.05 3.76 0.62
N CYS A 226 11.51 4.09 1.79
CA CYS A 226 11.95 3.48 3.04
C CYS A 226 11.25 2.15 3.36
N LEU A 227 10.25 1.75 2.57
CA LEU A 227 9.53 0.49 2.74
C LEU A 227 10.16 -0.70 2.00
N ILE A 228 11.21 -0.45 1.21
CA ILE A 228 12.01 -1.52 0.60
C ILE A 228 13.30 -1.63 1.40
N LYS A 229 13.42 -2.76 2.11
CA LYS A 229 14.73 -3.12 2.67
C LYS A 229 15.65 -3.44 1.50
N PRO A 230 16.87 -2.88 1.44
CA PRO A 230 17.83 -3.30 0.43
C PRO A 230 17.99 -4.82 0.53
N LYS A 231 17.67 -5.54 -0.56
CA LYS A 231 18.08 -6.95 -0.67
C LYS A 231 19.59 -6.94 -0.44
N LYS A 232 20.09 -7.70 0.55
CA LYS A 232 21.53 -7.94 0.69
C LYS A 232 22.05 -8.36 -0.69
N THR A 233 22.81 -7.48 -1.31
CA THR A 233 23.24 -7.53 -2.69
C THR A 233 24.41 -8.49 -2.85
N GLU A 234 24.26 -9.76 -2.45
CA GLU A 234 25.29 -10.77 -2.78
C GLU A 234 25.37 -11.04 -4.28
N LYS A 235 24.37 -10.62 -5.07
CA LYS A 235 24.35 -10.81 -6.54
C LYS A 235 24.26 -9.54 -7.39
N ILE A 236 23.80 -8.40 -6.85
CA ILE A 236 23.76 -7.14 -7.62
C ILE A 236 25.16 -6.50 -7.68
N GLY A 237 26.00 -6.71 -6.67
CA GLY A 237 27.42 -6.33 -6.71
C GLY A 237 28.23 -7.05 -7.80
N LYS A 238 27.67 -8.09 -8.46
CA LYS A 238 28.28 -8.70 -9.65
C LYS A 238 27.77 -8.12 -10.97
N VAL A 239 26.60 -7.48 -11.00
CA VAL A 239 26.06 -6.81 -12.20
C VAL A 239 26.67 -5.41 -12.36
N PHE A 240 26.98 -4.73 -11.26
CA PHE A 240 27.68 -3.44 -11.25
C PHE A 240 29.21 -3.57 -11.20
N ASN A 241 29.76 -4.78 -11.30
CA ASN A 241 31.19 -5.02 -11.49
C ASN A 241 31.53 -5.20 -12.98
N ILE A 242 30.84 -4.48 -13.86
CA ILE A 242 31.38 -4.16 -15.19
C ILE A 242 32.32 -2.98 -14.93
N THR A 243 33.57 -3.36 -14.70
CA THR A 243 34.73 -2.53 -14.49
C THR A 243 34.71 -1.27 -15.36
N LEU A 244 34.80 -0.11 -14.71
CA LEU A 244 35.59 1.01 -15.24
C LEU A 244 37.01 0.46 -15.46
N PHE A 245 37.34 0.11 -16.72
CA PHE A 245 38.64 0.22 -17.40
C PHE A 245 38.53 -0.43 -18.78
#